data_AF-A0A1Z5L3W3-F1
#
_entry.id   AF-A0A1Z5L3W3-F1
#
_cell.length_a   1.000
_cell.length_b   1.000
_cell.length_c   1.000
_cell.angle_alpha   90.00
_cell.angle_beta   90.00
_cell.angle_gamma   90.00
#
_symmetry.space_group_name_H-M   'P 1'
#
loop_
_entity.id
_entity.type
_entity.pdbx_description
1 polymer ?
#
loop_
_entity_poly.entity_id
_entity_poly.type
_entity_poly.pdbx_seq_one_letter_code
_entity_poly.pdbx_strand_id
1 'polypeptide(L)'
;MRKYTQLALIVTSILSVLALLICERKYANMKVIFQVMDVFEAKETAAKCEKRVQVTPHSGYRPVLLPVWTEILEGVYVYSAYWDYAPEYDKKISRVLIAYSKHGKNILKCFVWFDGKHFVEADDLRITILAETSHVVSALANCIVRNISIRPVGVSFSSSLSNGDVGKVIGLEPTMSNRTRNVSVCLPPLSYPTTPLQIAEFVIYHRHIGIQDFIFYDSGLLTNAKKVVSAIPTTVEGSVLLLSWNPPLKLEGVTGILGIVDCLLRTKGRSNATLFLGLNEYLALYTVSGLKELQRGLQAPSPEKLLLFHKHYYCQEFSDDIIASSLEIPFITQRKVRYHRVSEKHSLVLVLPRFSVQLVRDIAAGELADVDRDVLVPERTAAVNVYRDCAKLFPTHNTRDDYIPDMHMTKLRNIFFTSKLYHFVEKQPFAHFLS
;
A
#
# COMPACT_ATOMS: atom_id res chain seq x y z
N MET A 1 74.16 -9.75 27.87
CA MET A 1 73.11 -8.79 27.46
C MET A 1 71.68 -9.33 27.50
N ARG A 2 71.43 -10.66 27.43
CA ARG A 2 70.06 -11.24 27.50
C ARG A 2 69.24 -10.93 28.76
N LYS A 3 69.89 -10.70 29.92
CA LYS A 3 69.18 -10.40 31.18
C LYS A 3 68.53 -9.01 31.19
N TYR A 4 69.12 -8.04 30.49
CA TYR A 4 68.58 -6.66 30.44
C TYR A 4 67.44 -6.53 29.42
N THR A 5 67.46 -7.30 28.34
CA THR A 5 66.38 -7.31 27.35
C THR A 5 65.10 -7.94 27.88
N GLN A 6 65.20 -8.98 28.73
CA GLN A 6 64.03 -9.56 29.42
C GLN A 6 63.43 -8.60 30.45
N LEU A 7 64.25 -7.89 31.20
CA LEU A 7 63.78 -6.87 32.15
C LEU A 7 63.05 -5.73 31.43
N ALA A 8 63.61 -5.24 30.32
CA ALA A 8 62.99 -4.17 29.53
C ALA A 8 61.61 -4.56 28.99
N LEU A 9 61.46 -5.79 28.49
CA LEU A 9 60.17 -6.31 27.98
C LEU A 9 59.09 -6.37 29.07
N ILE A 10 59.46 -6.83 30.27
CA ILE A 10 58.55 -6.89 31.42
C ILE A 10 58.12 -5.47 31.82
N VAL A 11 59.07 -4.53 31.89
CA VAL A 11 58.77 -3.13 32.22
C VAL A 11 57.85 -2.49 31.17
N THR A 12 58.09 -2.70 29.88
CA THR A 12 57.20 -2.19 28.82
C THR A 12 55.81 -2.81 28.87
N SER A 13 55.70 -4.10 29.21
CA SER A 13 54.41 -4.77 29.36
C SER A 13 53.62 -4.26 30.56
N ILE A 14 54.30 -3.95 31.67
CA ILE A 14 53.64 -3.37 32.85
C ILE A 14 53.19 -1.93 32.55
N LEU A 15 54.01 -1.15 31.86
CA LEU A 15 53.66 0.21 31.44
C LEU A 15 52.48 0.25 30.46
N SER A 16 52.40 -0.69 29.51
CA SER A 16 51.28 -0.75 28.56
C SER A 16 49.95 -1.11 29.24
N VAL A 17 49.97 -2.03 30.20
CA VAL A 17 48.79 -2.39 31.00
C VAL A 17 48.35 -1.22 31.88
N LEU A 18 49.28 -0.52 32.52
CA LEU A 18 48.97 0.69 33.30
C LEU A 18 48.36 1.80 32.44
N ALA A 19 48.88 2.01 31.23
CA ALA A 19 48.32 2.98 30.29
C ALA A 19 46.88 2.62 29.87
N LEU A 20 46.62 1.33 29.59
CA LEU A 20 45.28 0.84 29.26
C LEU A 20 44.28 1.06 30.40
N LEU A 21 44.67 0.78 31.65
CA LEU A 21 43.81 1.01 32.82
C LEU A 21 43.50 2.49 33.04
N ILE A 22 44.46 3.39 32.79
CA ILE A 22 44.23 4.84 32.87
C ILE A 22 43.28 5.30 31.75
N CYS A 23 43.43 4.77 30.53
CA CYS A 23 42.55 5.05 29.41
C CYS A 23 41.12 4.58 29.68
N GLU A 24 40.92 3.36 30.19
CA GLU A 24 39.59 2.85 30.56
C GLU A 24 38.93 3.74 31.61
N ARG A 25 39.68 4.12 32.66
CA ARG A 25 39.15 4.98 33.72
C ARG A 25 38.73 6.36 33.20
N LYS A 26 39.50 6.95 32.28
CA LYS A 26 39.10 8.21 31.62
C LYS A 26 37.87 8.03 30.73
N TYR A 27 37.78 6.92 30.00
CA TYR A 27 36.65 6.63 29.11
C TYR A 27 35.35 6.41 29.88
N ALA A 28 35.41 5.70 31.02
CA ALA A 28 34.27 5.50 31.91
C ALA A 28 33.74 6.83 32.47
N ASN A 29 34.63 7.74 32.89
CA ASN A 29 34.24 9.07 33.36
C ASN A 29 33.62 9.93 32.25
N MET A 30 34.10 9.81 31.01
CA MET A 30 33.57 10.54 29.86
C MET A 30 32.17 10.04 29.46
N LYS A 31 31.90 8.74 29.58
CA LYS A 31 30.57 8.14 29.33
C LYS A 31 29.51 8.66 30.31
N VAL A 32 29.87 8.87 31.58
CA VAL A 32 28.97 9.45 32.58
C VAL A 32 28.64 10.91 32.24
N ILE A 33 29.63 11.68 31.78
CA ILE A 33 29.41 13.08 31.36
C ILE A 33 28.48 13.16 30.14
N PHE A 34 28.64 12.27 29.15
CA PHE A 34 27.73 12.24 27.99
C PHE A 34 26.30 11.84 28.36
N GLN A 35 26.12 10.86 29.26
CA GLN A 35 24.77 10.51 29.73
C GLN A 35 24.09 11.67 30.45
N VAL A 36 24.84 12.48 31.21
CA VAL A 36 24.29 13.66 31.87
C VAL A 36 23.97 14.77 30.85
N MET A 37 24.79 14.97 29.82
CA MET A 37 24.50 15.93 28.75
C MET A 37 23.26 15.58 27.91
N ASP A 38 23.06 14.30 27.56
CA ASP A 38 21.87 13.83 26.83
C ASP A 38 20.57 14.08 27.63
N VAL A 39 20.62 13.99 28.96
CA VAL A 39 19.47 14.26 29.84
C VAL A 39 19.12 15.75 29.90
N PHE A 40 20.10 16.64 29.73
CA PHE A 40 19.85 18.09 29.69
C PHE A 40 19.38 18.57 28.30
N GLU A 41 19.88 18.01 27.20
CA GLU A 41 19.38 18.32 25.84
C GLU A 41 17.94 17.80 25.62
N ALA A 42 17.58 16.64 26.21
CA ALA A 42 16.22 16.11 26.15
C ALA A 42 15.20 17.02 26.88
N LYS A 43 15.60 17.70 27.96
CA LYS A 43 14.73 18.65 28.68
C LYS A 43 14.55 19.98 27.93
N GLU A 44 15.59 20.51 27.30
CA GLU A 44 15.46 21.74 26.49
C GLU A 44 14.67 21.52 25.19
N THR A 45 14.80 20.35 24.56
CA THR A 45 14.01 20.00 23.36
C THR A 45 12.54 19.72 23.66
N ALA A 46 12.22 19.13 24.82
CA ALA A 46 10.84 18.99 25.29
C ALA A 46 10.18 20.35 25.59
N ALA A 47 10.90 21.26 26.25
CA ALA A 47 10.40 22.62 26.54
C ALA A 47 10.24 23.50 25.29
N LYS A 48 10.98 23.22 24.20
CA LYS A 48 10.82 23.90 22.90
C LYS A 48 9.70 23.33 22.02
N CYS A 49 9.30 22.08 22.22
CA CYS A 49 8.14 21.50 21.51
C CYS A 49 6.81 22.09 21.99
N GLU A 50 6.69 22.47 23.26
CA GLU A 50 5.45 23.03 23.80
C GLU A 50 5.16 24.46 23.27
N LYS A 51 6.21 25.22 22.89
CA LYS A 51 6.06 26.58 22.33
C LYS A 51 5.97 26.66 20.80
N ARG A 52 6.15 25.55 20.07
CA ARG A 52 5.98 25.51 18.59
C ARG A 52 4.64 24.92 18.13
N VAL A 53 3.77 24.48 19.04
CA VAL A 53 2.34 24.21 18.74
C VAL A 53 1.53 25.51 18.83
N GLN A 54 2.09 26.61 18.32
CA GLN A 54 1.26 27.73 17.86
C GLN A 54 1.02 27.50 16.38
N VAL A 55 -0.15 26.90 16.13
CA VAL A 55 -0.79 26.75 14.84
C VAL A 55 -0.62 28.05 14.05
N THR A 56 0.25 28.01 13.05
CA THR A 56 0.31 29.04 12.02
C THR A 56 -0.88 28.77 11.11
N PRO A 57 -1.91 29.64 11.06
CA PRO A 57 -3.02 29.46 10.14
C PRO A 57 -2.53 29.90 8.76
N HIS A 58 -1.95 28.98 8.00
CA HIS A 58 -1.63 29.18 6.60
C HIS A 58 -2.27 28.09 5.74
N SER A 59 -3.16 28.55 4.85
CA SER A 59 -3.99 27.83 3.89
C SER A 59 -5.14 27.00 4.49
N GLY A 60 -6.34 27.15 3.90
CA GLY A 60 -7.59 26.53 4.32
C GLY A 60 -7.60 25.01 4.25
N TYR A 61 -6.92 24.36 5.21
CA TYR A 61 -7.03 22.94 5.48
C TYR A 61 -8.46 22.63 5.94
N ARG A 62 -9.30 22.20 4.99
CA ARG A 62 -10.43 21.34 5.34
C ARG A 62 -9.82 20.02 5.82
N PRO A 63 -10.15 19.52 7.03
CA PRO A 63 -9.70 18.21 7.44
C PRO A 63 -10.22 17.19 6.42
N VAL A 64 -9.31 16.50 5.75
CA VAL A 64 -9.67 15.38 4.87
C VAL A 64 -10.12 14.25 5.78
N LEU A 65 -11.43 14.07 5.89
CA LEU A 65 -12.02 12.93 6.58
C LEU A 65 -11.64 11.66 5.81
N LEU A 66 -10.75 10.86 6.39
CA LEU A 66 -10.40 9.55 5.82
C LEU A 66 -11.56 8.58 6.04
N PRO A 67 -11.86 7.69 5.07
CA PRO A 67 -12.92 6.71 5.21
C PRO A 67 -12.61 5.73 6.35
N VAL A 68 -13.67 5.39 7.09
CA VAL A 68 -13.65 4.44 8.19
C VAL A 68 -14.96 3.66 8.12
N TRP A 69 -14.89 2.34 8.31
CA TRP A 69 -16.08 1.50 8.39
C TRP A 69 -17.04 2.01 9.47
N THR A 70 -18.25 2.37 9.05
CA THR A 70 -19.25 3.00 9.90
C THR A 70 -20.56 2.24 9.80
N GLU A 71 -21.13 1.85 10.93
CA GLU A 71 -22.49 1.31 10.98
C GLU A 71 -23.51 2.45 10.79
N ILE A 72 -24.39 2.29 9.79
CA ILE A 72 -25.38 3.30 9.42
C ILE A 72 -26.80 2.90 9.77
N LEU A 73 -27.04 1.60 9.82
CA LEU A 73 -28.27 0.91 10.22
C LEU A 73 -27.82 -0.38 10.90
N GLU A 74 -28.68 -0.97 11.71
CA GLU A 74 -28.38 -2.21 12.42
C GLU A 74 -27.95 -3.33 11.46
N GLY A 75 -26.67 -3.72 11.57
CA GLY A 75 -26.07 -4.76 10.74
C GLY A 75 -25.70 -4.32 9.32
N VAL A 76 -25.74 -3.02 9.01
CA VAL A 76 -25.35 -2.43 7.71
C VAL A 76 -24.21 -1.44 7.92
N TYR A 77 -23.09 -1.72 7.26
CA TYR A 77 -21.87 -0.95 7.36
C TYR A 77 -21.50 -0.33 6.03
N VAL A 78 -20.98 0.89 6.07
CA VAL A 78 -20.48 1.63 4.90
C VAL A 78 -19.02 1.96 5.08
N TYR A 79 -18.26 1.85 4.00
CA TYR A 79 -16.85 2.25 3.97
C TYR A 79 -16.65 3.63 3.34
N SER A 80 -17.07 3.77 2.08
CA SER A 80 -16.89 5.00 1.30
C SER A 80 -18.04 5.19 0.30
N ALA A 81 -18.21 6.42 -0.16
CA ALA A 81 -19.25 6.81 -1.10
C ALA A 81 -18.69 7.78 -2.16
N TYR A 82 -19.15 7.65 -3.40
CA TYR A 82 -18.62 8.39 -4.54
C TYR A 82 -19.74 8.97 -5.40
N TRP A 83 -19.53 10.20 -5.87
CA TRP A 83 -20.36 10.79 -6.92
C TRP A 83 -19.68 10.60 -8.27
N ASP A 84 -20.23 9.70 -9.08
CA ASP A 84 -19.55 9.16 -10.26
C ASP A 84 -20.50 8.97 -11.44
N TYR A 85 -19.97 9.11 -12.67
CA TYR A 85 -20.71 8.80 -13.88
C TYR A 85 -20.75 7.28 -14.11
N ALA A 86 -21.95 6.75 -14.20
CA ALA A 86 -22.26 5.35 -14.45
C ALA A 86 -22.74 5.18 -15.90
N PRO A 87 -21.91 4.62 -16.79
CA PRO A 87 -22.28 4.38 -18.18
C PRO A 87 -23.54 3.53 -18.32
N GLU A 88 -23.75 2.57 -17.41
CA GLU A 88 -24.92 1.68 -17.41
C GLU A 88 -26.26 2.42 -17.21
N TYR A 89 -26.22 3.67 -16.72
CA TYR A 89 -27.40 4.52 -16.52
C TYR A 89 -27.35 5.82 -17.33
N ASP A 90 -26.28 6.03 -18.10
CA ASP A 90 -25.96 7.28 -18.79
C ASP A 90 -26.14 8.54 -17.91
N LYS A 91 -25.75 8.46 -16.63
CA LYS A 91 -25.87 9.58 -15.69
C LYS A 91 -24.90 9.48 -14.51
N LYS A 92 -24.77 10.57 -13.77
CA LYS A 92 -24.07 10.56 -12.48
C LYS A 92 -24.96 10.00 -11.39
N ILE A 93 -24.39 9.13 -10.56
CA ILE A 93 -25.06 8.46 -9.45
C ILE A 93 -24.17 8.51 -8.20
N SER A 94 -24.80 8.31 -7.05
CA SER A 94 -24.05 8.07 -5.82
C SER A 94 -23.81 6.56 -5.67
N ARG A 95 -22.55 6.14 -5.74
CA ARG A 95 -22.11 4.77 -5.53
C ARG A 95 -21.61 4.62 -4.09
N VAL A 96 -22.18 3.69 -3.33
CA VAL A 96 -21.85 3.50 -1.92
C VAL A 96 -21.39 2.07 -1.69
N LEU A 97 -20.23 1.92 -1.04
CA LEU A 97 -19.66 0.62 -0.71
C LEU A 97 -20.25 0.16 0.60
N ILE A 98 -21.08 -0.88 0.54
CA ILE A 98 -21.82 -1.40 1.69
C ILE A 98 -21.44 -2.85 1.97
N ALA A 99 -21.49 -3.22 3.24
CA ALA A 99 -21.44 -4.60 3.67
C ALA A 99 -22.45 -4.82 4.79
N TYR A 100 -23.22 -5.90 4.72
CA TYR A 100 -24.31 -6.13 5.65
C TYR A 100 -24.53 -7.61 5.96
N SER A 101 -25.15 -7.87 7.11
CA SER A 101 -25.62 -9.19 7.50
C SER A 101 -26.91 -9.52 6.76
N LYS A 102 -27.05 -10.75 6.23
CA LYS A 102 -28.31 -11.20 5.60
C LYS A 102 -29.50 -11.25 6.57
N HIS A 103 -29.20 -11.31 7.86
CA HIS A 103 -30.20 -11.28 8.94
C HIS A 103 -30.42 -9.87 9.51
N GLY A 104 -29.73 -8.86 8.97
CA GLY A 104 -29.84 -7.46 9.41
C GLY A 104 -31.03 -6.73 8.80
N LYS A 105 -31.11 -5.42 9.07
CA LYS A 105 -32.16 -4.58 8.48
C LYS A 105 -31.97 -4.40 6.97
N ASN A 106 -33.08 -4.41 6.24
CA ASN A 106 -33.08 -4.12 4.81
C ASN A 106 -32.91 -2.62 4.55
N ILE A 107 -32.11 -2.30 3.55
CA ILE A 107 -32.00 -0.94 3.02
C ILE A 107 -33.19 -0.74 2.07
N LEU A 108 -34.15 0.11 2.47
CA LEU A 108 -35.36 0.35 1.67
C LEU A 108 -35.28 1.62 0.84
N LYS A 109 -34.68 2.67 1.40
CA LYS A 109 -34.60 3.99 0.76
C LYS A 109 -33.18 4.53 0.82
N CYS A 110 -32.83 5.33 -0.19
CA CYS A 110 -31.62 6.12 -0.20
C CYS A 110 -31.96 7.61 -0.33
N PHE A 111 -31.29 8.45 0.44
CA PHE A 111 -31.41 9.90 0.38
C PHE A 111 -30.08 10.52 -0.04
N VAL A 112 -30.13 11.44 -0.99
CA VAL A 112 -28.97 12.16 -1.51
C VAL A 112 -28.99 13.59 -0.97
N TRP A 113 -27.93 13.96 -0.25
CA TRP A 113 -27.81 15.23 0.45
C TRP A 113 -27.00 16.24 -0.36
N PHE A 114 -27.49 17.47 -0.48
CA PHE A 114 -26.80 18.58 -1.15
C PHE A 114 -26.12 19.53 -0.17
N ASP A 115 -26.67 19.62 1.04
CA ASP A 115 -26.07 20.29 2.18
C ASP A 115 -26.57 19.64 3.49
N GLY A 116 -26.41 20.31 4.62
CA GLY A 116 -26.84 19.78 5.92
C GLY A 116 -28.36 19.77 6.18
N LYS A 117 -29.19 20.29 5.25
CA LYS A 117 -30.64 20.42 5.43
C LYS A 117 -31.45 19.91 4.24
N HIS A 118 -30.93 20.05 3.03
CA HIS A 118 -31.60 19.70 1.79
C HIS A 118 -31.14 18.34 1.29
N PHE A 119 -32.09 17.42 1.19
CA PHE A 119 -31.89 16.10 0.62
C PHE A 119 -33.09 15.71 -0.24
N VAL A 120 -32.85 14.76 -1.14
CA VAL A 120 -33.88 14.17 -1.99
C VAL A 120 -33.87 12.66 -1.84
N GLU A 121 -35.04 12.03 -1.84
CA GLU A 121 -35.14 10.57 -1.96
C GLU A 121 -34.69 10.17 -3.38
N ALA A 122 -33.88 9.12 -3.47
CA ALA A 122 -33.46 8.58 -4.75
C ALA A 122 -34.65 7.94 -5.48
N ASP A 123 -34.76 8.21 -6.79
CA ASP A 123 -35.81 7.62 -7.63
C ASP A 123 -35.68 6.10 -7.72
N ASP A 124 -34.44 5.59 -7.63
CA ASP A 124 -34.14 4.16 -7.69
C ASP A 124 -32.92 3.86 -6.80
N LEU A 125 -32.99 2.72 -6.11
CA LEU A 125 -31.91 2.15 -5.30
C LEU A 125 -31.60 0.75 -5.84
N ARG A 126 -30.41 0.60 -6.42
CA ARG A 126 -29.95 -0.69 -6.94
C ARG A 126 -28.78 -1.22 -6.14
N ILE A 127 -28.95 -2.37 -5.53
CA ILE A 127 -27.91 -3.06 -4.78
C ILE A 127 -27.32 -4.17 -5.66
N THR A 128 -26.04 -4.04 -6.01
CA THR A 128 -25.32 -5.06 -6.78
C THR A 128 -24.38 -5.84 -5.86
N ILE A 129 -24.63 -7.14 -5.71
CA ILE A 129 -23.81 -8.02 -4.87
C ILE A 129 -22.44 -8.24 -5.53
N LEU A 130 -21.38 -8.07 -4.73
CA LEU A 130 -19.99 -8.23 -5.16
C LEU A 130 -19.41 -9.56 -4.66
N ALA A 131 -19.54 -9.82 -3.36
CA ALA A 131 -19.18 -11.09 -2.73
C ALA A 131 -20.16 -11.42 -1.60
N GLU A 132 -20.30 -12.71 -1.31
CA GLU A 132 -21.29 -13.22 -0.37
C GLU A 132 -20.77 -14.50 0.29
N THR A 133 -21.07 -14.63 1.59
CA THR A 133 -20.91 -15.88 2.36
C THR A 133 -22.29 -16.35 2.84
N SER A 134 -22.35 -17.35 3.72
CA SER A 134 -23.62 -17.79 4.32
C SER A 134 -24.33 -16.66 5.09
N HIS A 135 -23.59 -15.77 5.75
CA HIS A 135 -24.16 -14.78 6.69
C HIS A 135 -24.00 -13.33 6.28
N VAL A 136 -22.99 -13.00 5.47
CA VAL A 136 -22.65 -11.61 5.15
C VAL A 136 -22.49 -11.39 3.66
N VAL A 137 -22.81 -10.16 3.22
CA VAL A 137 -22.80 -9.72 1.83
C VAL A 137 -22.00 -8.43 1.74
N SER A 138 -21.14 -8.32 0.73
CA SER A 138 -20.61 -7.03 0.27
C SER A 138 -21.24 -6.65 -1.06
N ALA A 139 -21.64 -5.39 -1.17
CA ALA A 139 -22.39 -4.91 -2.32
C ALA A 139 -22.08 -3.44 -2.63
N LEU A 140 -22.47 -3.04 -3.84
CA LEU A 140 -22.50 -1.66 -4.27
C LEU A 140 -23.95 -1.16 -4.25
N ALA A 141 -24.26 -0.18 -3.40
CA ALA A 141 -25.54 0.50 -3.42
C ALA A 141 -25.45 1.73 -4.33
N ASN A 142 -26.20 1.70 -5.43
CA ASN A 142 -26.30 2.78 -6.39
C ASN A 142 -27.58 3.56 -6.12
N CYS A 143 -27.44 4.80 -5.63
CA CYS A 143 -28.56 5.72 -5.46
C CYS A 143 -28.68 6.60 -6.70
N ILE A 144 -29.81 6.47 -7.39
CA ILE A 144 -30.05 7.08 -8.69
C ILE A 144 -31.08 8.20 -8.49
N VAL A 145 -30.70 9.42 -8.86
CA VAL A 145 -31.59 10.58 -8.84
C VAL A 145 -31.60 11.21 -10.22
N ARG A 146 -32.78 11.56 -10.72
CA ARG A 146 -33.00 12.24 -11.99
C ARG A 146 -32.88 13.75 -11.80
N ASN A 147 -32.47 14.45 -12.85
CA ASN A 147 -32.47 15.92 -12.92
C ASN A 147 -31.64 16.64 -11.84
N ILE A 148 -30.51 16.06 -11.43
CA ILE A 148 -29.55 16.75 -10.55
C ILE A 148 -28.59 17.61 -11.38
N SER A 149 -28.58 18.92 -11.13
CA SER A 149 -27.57 19.85 -11.65
C SER A 149 -26.45 20.16 -10.63
N ILE A 150 -26.72 19.95 -9.32
CA ILE A 150 -25.82 20.30 -8.23
C ILE A 150 -25.10 19.05 -7.71
N ARG A 151 -23.79 19.16 -7.43
CA ARG A 151 -23.05 18.04 -6.85
C ARG A 151 -23.52 17.76 -5.40
N PRO A 152 -23.93 16.53 -5.07
CA PRO A 152 -24.27 16.18 -3.70
C PRO A 152 -23.02 16.10 -2.81
N VAL A 153 -23.24 16.31 -1.51
CA VAL A 153 -22.21 16.25 -0.46
C VAL A 153 -22.25 14.95 0.34
N GLY A 154 -23.38 14.25 0.34
CA GLY A 154 -23.52 13.02 1.11
C GLY A 154 -24.69 12.16 0.70
N VAL A 155 -24.78 10.99 1.34
CA VAL A 155 -25.84 10.00 1.17
C VAL A 155 -26.23 9.42 2.51
N SER A 156 -27.50 9.07 2.69
CA SER A 156 -27.96 8.28 3.84
C SER A 156 -28.99 7.25 3.39
N PHE A 157 -29.33 6.33 4.30
CA PHE A 157 -30.26 5.24 4.02
C PHE A 157 -31.32 5.15 5.11
N SER A 158 -32.49 4.60 4.78
CA SER A 158 -33.53 4.28 5.77
C SER A 158 -33.95 2.83 5.66
N SER A 159 -34.20 2.22 6.82
CA SER A 159 -34.78 0.88 6.94
C SER A 159 -36.32 0.91 7.04
N SER A 160 -36.90 2.09 7.20
CA SER A 160 -38.35 2.31 7.28
C SER A 160 -38.88 2.99 6.03
N LEU A 161 -40.14 2.68 5.70
CA LEU A 161 -40.91 3.43 4.70
C LEU A 161 -41.24 4.86 5.18
N SER A 162 -41.24 5.08 6.49
CA SER A 162 -41.39 6.40 7.10
C SER A 162 -40.05 7.13 7.20
N ASN A 163 -40.06 8.46 7.07
CA ASN A 163 -38.85 9.31 7.08
C ASN A 163 -38.21 9.46 8.49
N GLY A 164 -38.66 8.70 9.49
CA GLY A 164 -38.18 8.81 10.87
C GLY A 164 -36.91 8.03 11.18
N ASP A 165 -36.53 7.05 10.34
CA ASP A 165 -35.37 6.16 10.57
C ASP A 165 -34.27 6.40 9.52
N VAL A 166 -33.93 7.67 9.29
CA VAL A 166 -32.84 8.04 8.39
C VAL A 166 -31.51 7.82 9.13
N GLY A 167 -30.73 6.87 8.62
CA GLY A 167 -29.40 6.55 9.10
C GLY A 167 -28.40 7.70 8.92
N LYS A 168 -27.20 7.49 9.44
CA LYS A 168 -26.13 8.49 9.42
C LYS A 168 -25.75 8.92 8.00
N VAL A 169 -25.54 10.24 7.80
CA VAL A 169 -25.05 10.78 6.52
C VAL A 169 -23.59 10.40 6.31
N ILE A 170 -23.31 9.81 5.15
CA ILE A 170 -21.98 9.46 4.67
C ILE A 170 -21.54 10.53 3.67
N GLY A 171 -20.36 11.12 3.89
CA GLY A 171 -19.79 12.10 2.97
C GLY A 171 -19.37 11.47 1.65
N LEU A 172 -19.61 12.17 0.55
CA LEU A 172 -19.14 11.76 -0.78
C LEU A 172 -17.68 12.18 -0.99
N GLU A 173 -16.87 11.24 -1.43
CA GLU A 173 -15.45 11.46 -1.73
C GLU A 173 -15.29 12.50 -2.86
N PRO A 174 -14.26 13.38 -2.77
CA PRO A 174 -13.99 14.36 -3.79
C PRO A 174 -13.49 13.68 -5.08
N THR A 175 -14.38 13.48 -6.07
CA THR A 175 -13.98 13.25 -7.47
C THR A 175 -13.15 14.44 -7.96
N MET A 176 -11.84 14.23 -8.15
CA MET A 176 -10.95 15.17 -8.81
C MET A 176 -11.08 14.98 -10.33
N SER A 177 -11.33 16.06 -11.07
CA SER A 177 -11.55 16.02 -12.52
C SER A 177 -10.26 16.06 -13.34
N ASN A 178 -9.13 16.39 -12.71
CA ASN A 178 -7.87 16.56 -13.42
C ASN A 178 -7.16 15.22 -13.52
N ARG A 179 -7.33 14.57 -14.69
CA ARG A 179 -6.55 13.39 -15.05
C ARG A 179 -5.08 13.78 -15.10
N THR A 180 -4.31 13.27 -14.15
CA THR A 180 -2.86 13.25 -14.29
C THR A 180 -2.50 12.06 -15.17
N ARG A 181 -1.40 12.17 -15.95
CA ARG A 181 -0.88 11.05 -16.77
C ARG A 181 -0.11 10.04 -15.91
N ASN A 182 -0.60 9.80 -14.70
CA ASN A 182 0.06 9.04 -13.67
C ASN A 182 -0.42 7.60 -13.64
N VAL A 183 0.43 6.72 -13.12
CA VAL A 183 0.03 5.38 -12.73
C VAL A 183 -0.12 5.35 -11.21
N SER A 184 -1.26 4.84 -10.77
CA SER A 184 -1.51 4.53 -9.36
C SER A 184 -1.28 3.07 -9.08
N VAL A 185 -0.85 2.77 -7.86
CA VAL A 185 -0.83 1.42 -7.32
C VAL A 185 -1.70 1.36 -6.07
N CYS A 186 -2.49 0.31 -6.00
CA CYS A 186 -3.27 -0.05 -4.84
C CYS A 186 -2.74 -1.34 -4.25
N LEU A 187 -2.44 -1.28 -2.96
CA LEU A 187 -2.02 -2.43 -2.20
C LEU A 187 -3.25 -3.05 -1.53
N PRO A 188 -3.28 -4.37 -1.31
CA PRO A 188 -4.30 -4.96 -0.45
C PRO A 188 -4.21 -4.41 0.98
N PRO A 189 -5.26 -4.59 1.81
CA PRO A 189 -5.20 -4.30 3.24
C PRO A 189 -3.95 -4.89 3.89
N LEU A 190 -3.12 -4.01 4.44
CA LEU A 190 -1.85 -4.37 5.05
C LEU A 190 -2.02 -4.55 6.55
N SER A 191 -1.53 -5.66 7.06
CA SER A 191 -1.54 -6.01 8.48
C SER A 191 -0.17 -6.53 8.91
N TYR A 192 -0.03 -6.89 10.19
CA TYR A 192 1.12 -7.65 10.66
C TYR A 192 1.24 -8.99 9.89
N PRO A 193 2.44 -9.41 9.43
CA PRO A 193 3.78 -8.96 9.83
C PRO A 193 4.48 -7.97 8.87
N THR A 194 3.76 -7.09 8.18
CA THR A 194 4.36 -6.11 7.26
C THR A 194 5.48 -5.30 7.91
N THR A 195 6.68 -5.33 7.32
CA THR A 195 7.86 -4.64 7.85
C THR A 195 8.08 -3.26 7.23
N PRO A 196 8.72 -2.33 7.95
CA PRO A 196 9.11 -1.03 7.39
C PRO A 196 9.98 -1.15 6.14
N LEU A 197 10.87 -2.16 6.08
CA LEU A 197 11.77 -2.38 4.97
C LEU A 197 11.03 -2.81 3.71
N GLN A 198 10.02 -3.68 3.83
CA GLN A 198 9.18 -4.11 2.70
C GLN A 198 8.46 -2.92 2.05
N ILE A 199 7.90 -2.02 2.86
CA ILE A 199 7.23 -0.81 2.37
C ILE A 199 8.23 0.10 1.66
N ALA A 200 9.40 0.32 2.26
CA ALA A 200 10.43 1.18 1.67
C ALA A 200 10.92 0.61 0.34
N GLU A 201 11.29 -0.67 0.30
CA GLU A 201 11.74 -1.36 -0.91
C GLU A 201 10.70 -1.26 -2.03
N PHE A 202 9.44 -1.60 -1.72
CA PHE A 202 8.33 -1.55 -2.66
C PHE A 202 8.16 -0.14 -3.26
N VAL A 203 8.13 0.88 -2.41
CA VAL A 203 7.89 2.27 -2.85
C VAL A 203 9.07 2.82 -3.64
N ILE A 204 10.30 2.54 -3.21
CA ILE A 204 11.52 3.02 -3.90
C ILE A 204 11.54 2.48 -5.33
N TYR A 205 11.33 1.17 -5.47
CA TYR A 205 11.32 0.51 -6.77
C TYR A 205 10.20 1.03 -7.67
N HIS A 206 8.96 1.02 -7.18
CA HIS A 206 7.80 1.37 -7.99
C HIS A 206 7.80 2.84 -8.39
N ARG A 207 8.34 3.74 -7.56
CA ARG A 207 8.58 5.14 -7.95
C ARG A 207 9.60 5.25 -9.07
N HIS A 208 10.67 4.45 -9.02
CA HIS A 208 11.71 4.47 -10.05
C HIS A 208 11.15 4.10 -11.43
N ILE A 209 10.28 3.09 -11.52
CA ILE A 209 9.65 2.69 -12.79
C ILE A 209 8.48 3.59 -13.22
N GLY A 210 8.16 4.63 -12.43
CA GLY A 210 7.23 5.69 -12.80
C GLY A 210 5.84 5.62 -12.18
N ILE A 211 5.63 4.92 -11.06
CA ILE A 211 4.41 5.01 -10.25
C ILE A 211 4.48 6.24 -9.36
N GLN A 212 3.47 7.11 -9.46
CA GLN A 212 3.42 8.35 -8.68
C GLN A 212 2.51 8.26 -7.46
N ASP A 213 1.40 7.52 -7.58
CA ASP A 213 0.32 7.52 -6.61
C ASP A 213 0.22 6.15 -5.92
N PHE A 214 0.30 6.14 -4.59
CA PHE A 214 0.23 4.92 -3.77
C PHE A 214 -0.97 4.97 -2.84
N ILE A 215 -1.79 3.92 -2.85
CA ILE A 215 -2.94 3.76 -1.95
C ILE A 215 -2.68 2.54 -1.07
N PHE A 216 -2.49 2.81 0.22
CA PHE A 216 -2.31 1.83 1.27
C PHE A 216 -3.59 1.74 2.11
N TYR A 217 -4.01 0.52 2.43
CA TYR A 217 -5.10 0.25 3.36
C TYR A 217 -4.51 -0.30 4.66
N ASP A 218 -4.69 0.42 5.77
CA ASP A 218 -4.19 0.06 7.10
C ASP A 218 -5.18 -0.86 7.82
N SER A 219 -4.88 -2.16 7.83
CA SER A 219 -5.63 -3.19 8.53
C SER A 219 -4.94 -3.64 9.83
N GLY A 220 -4.16 -2.74 10.46
CA GLY A 220 -3.42 -3.03 11.68
C GLY A 220 -1.90 -3.01 11.50
N LEU A 221 -1.39 -2.08 10.68
CA LEU A 221 0.05 -1.84 10.56
C LEU A 221 0.65 -1.38 11.90
N LEU A 222 1.85 -1.86 12.18
CA LEU A 222 2.64 -1.41 13.32
C LEU A 222 3.09 0.05 13.14
N THR A 223 3.32 0.73 14.26
CA THR A 223 3.70 2.17 14.28
C THR A 223 4.97 2.46 13.49
N ASN A 224 5.95 1.57 13.48
CA ASN A 224 7.18 1.70 12.70
C ASN A 224 6.90 1.66 11.18
N ALA A 225 6.02 0.76 10.72
CA ALA A 225 5.60 0.69 9.32
C ALA A 225 4.82 1.94 8.91
N LYS A 226 3.90 2.41 9.76
CA LYS A 226 3.15 3.67 9.56
C LYS A 226 4.08 4.87 9.42
N LYS A 227 5.11 4.98 10.28
CA LYS A 227 6.12 6.05 10.19
C LYS A 227 6.83 6.07 8.84
N VAL A 228 7.15 4.91 8.27
CA VAL A 228 7.76 4.84 6.93
C VAL A 228 6.79 5.31 5.87
N VAL A 229 5.52 4.88 5.89
CA VAL A 229 4.50 5.36 4.93
C VAL A 229 4.36 6.88 5.00
N SER A 230 4.28 7.45 6.21
CA SER A 230 4.18 8.90 6.43
C SER A 230 5.43 9.66 6.00
N ALA A 231 6.60 9.02 5.96
CA ALA A 231 7.85 9.63 5.52
C ALA A 231 8.03 9.63 3.99
N ILE A 232 7.15 8.94 3.25
CA ILE A 232 7.21 8.94 1.79
C ILE A 232 6.83 10.35 1.28
N PRO A 233 7.73 11.04 0.56
CA PRO A 233 7.47 12.41 0.16
C PRO A 233 6.37 12.47 -0.89
N THR A 234 5.31 13.23 -0.61
CA THR A 234 4.33 13.63 -1.63
C THR A 234 4.96 14.66 -2.56
N THR A 235 4.84 14.44 -3.86
CA THR A 235 5.36 15.36 -4.89
C THR A 235 4.20 16.09 -5.55
N VAL A 236 4.49 17.14 -6.33
CA VAL A 236 3.47 17.84 -7.12
C VAL A 236 2.75 16.87 -8.06
N GLU A 237 3.46 15.85 -8.54
CA GLU A 237 2.95 14.86 -9.48
C GLU A 237 2.49 13.56 -8.80
N GLY A 238 2.56 13.39 -7.48
CA GLY A 238 2.32 12.07 -6.86
C GLY A 238 1.96 12.13 -5.38
N SER A 239 0.99 11.30 -4.99
CA SER A 239 0.49 11.23 -3.62
C SER A 239 0.68 9.87 -2.98
N VAL A 240 0.63 9.87 -1.65
CA VAL A 240 0.57 8.66 -0.85
C VAL A 240 -0.63 8.79 0.06
N LEU A 241 -1.53 7.83 -0.01
CA LEU A 241 -2.72 7.75 0.82
C LEU A 241 -2.60 6.53 1.73
N LEU A 242 -2.75 6.74 3.02
CA LEU A 242 -2.89 5.68 4.02
C LEU A 242 -4.31 5.75 4.57
N LEU A 243 -5.17 4.83 4.12
CA LEU A 243 -6.59 4.78 4.45
C LEU A 243 -6.81 3.77 5.58
N SER A 244 -7.65 4.09 6.56
CA SER A 244 -8.03 3.12 7.60
C SER A 244 -8.82 1.98 6.97
N TRP A 245 -8.48 0.73 7.29
CA TRP A 245 -9.19 -0.45 6.85
C TRP A 245 -9.53 -1.33 8.05
N ASN A 246 -10.58 -0.92 8.77
CA ASN A 246 -11.03 -1.52 10.02
C ASN A 246 -12.43 -2.14 9.90
N PRO A 247 -12.66 -3.10 8.98
CA PRO A 247 -13.96 -3.73 8.87
C PRO A 247 -14.32 -4.44 10.18
N PRO A 248 -15.60 -4.43 10.59
CA PRO A 248 -16.07 -5.30 11.65
C PRO A 248 -15.66 -6.75 11.37
N LEU A 249 -15.19 -7.48 12.40
CA LEU A 249 -14.67 -8.86 12.27
C LEU A 249 -15.61 -9.80 11.51
N LYS A 250 -16.92 -9.63 11.69
CA LYS A 250 -17.95 -10.44 11.01
C LYS A 250 -17.95 -10.29 9.48
N LEU A 251 -17.35 -9.21 8.95
CA LEU A 251 -17.35 -8.84 7.54
C LEU A 251 -16.03 -9.16 6.82
N GLU A 252 -14.96 -9.54 7.53
CA GLU A 252 -13.62 -9.67 6.94
C GLU A 252 -13.60 -10.50 5.66
N GLY A 253 -14.31 -11.64 5.64
CA GLY A 253 -14.39 -12.56 4.50
C GLY A 253 -15.02 -12.01 3.22
N VAL A 254 -15.72 -10.87 3.25
CA VAL A 254 -16.35 -10.26 2.07
C VAL A 254 -15.82 -8.86 1.75
N THR A 255 -14.92 -8.32 2.56
CA THR A 255 -14.47 -6.93 2.44
C THR A 255 -13.34 -6.74 1.43
N GLY A 256 -12.53 -7.77 1.13
CA GLY A 256 -11.38 -7.64 0.22
C GLY A 256 -11.75 -7.07 -1.16
N ILE A 257 -12.87 -7.51 -1.74
CA ILE A 257 -13.37 -6.99 -3.03
C ILE A 257 -13.76 -5.50 -2.97
N LEU A 258 -14.21 -5.01 -1.80
CA LEU A 258 -14.55 -3.60 -1.62
C LEU A 258 -13.30 -2.72 -1.60
N GLY A 259 -12.14 -3.24 -1.19
CA GLY A 259 -10.86 -2.53 -1.32
C GLY A 259 -10.50 -2.28 -2.78
N ILE A 260 -10.75 -3.25 -3.66
CA ILE A 260 -10.57 -3.11 -5.11
C ILE A 260 -11.50 -2.03 -5.67
N VAL A 261 -12.79 -2.07 -5.29
CA VAL A 261 -13.79 -1.07 -5.71
C VAL A 261 -13.41 0.33 -5.26
N ASP A 262 -13.06 0.50 -3.97
CA ASP A 262 -12.67 1.80 -3.40
C ASP A 262 -11.48 2.38 -4.17
N CYS A 263 -10.45 1.56 -4.38
CA CYS A 263 -9.27 1.93 -5.14
C CYS A 263 -9.64 2.39 -6.56
N LEU A 264 -10.40 1.58 -7.32
CA LEU A 264 -10.79 1.92 -8.70
C LEU A 264 -11.58 3.22 -8.75
N LEU A 265 -12.53 3.43 -7.84
CA LEU A 265 -13.32 4.65 -7.81
C LEU A 265 -12.50 5.88 -7.38
N ARG A 266 -11.50 5.69 -6.51
CA ARG A 266 -10.60 6.76 -6.03
C ARG A 266 -9.57 7.17 -7.08
N THR A 267 -9.10 6.23 -7.89
CA THR A 267 -8.19 6.50 -9.01
C THR A 267 -8.94 6.90 -10.29
N LYS A 268 -10.25 6.64 -10.37
CA LYS A 268 -11.11 7.02 -11.50
C LYS A 268 -11.06 8.54 -11.71
N GLY A 269 -10.54 8.95 -12.87
CA GLY A 269 -10.43 10.36 -13.24
C GLY A 269 -9.21 11.08 -12.68
N ARG A 270 -8.46 10.45 -11.77
CA ARG A 270 -7.17 10.93 -11.28
C ARG A 270 -6.02 10.34 -12.08
N SER A 271 -6.04 9.04 -12.31
CA SER A 271 -4.89 8.31 -12.86
C SER A 271 -5.20 7.76 -14.25
N ASN A 272 -4.16 7.59 -15.06
CA ASN A 272 -4.28 6.98 -16.39
C ASN A 272 -4.34 5.46 -16.32
N ALA A 273 -3.80 4.86 -15.25
CA ALA A 273 -3.91 3.44 -15.00
C ALA A 273 -3.81 3.15 -13.50
N THR A 274 -4.37 2.02 -13.09
CA THR A 274 -4.31 1.51 -11.73
C THR A 274 -3.73 0.10 -11.75
N LEU A 275 -2.73 -0.13 -10.91
CA LEU A 275 -2.10 -1.43 -10.68
C LEU A 275 -2.55 -1.99 -9.33
N PHE A 276 -2.82 -3.29 -9.29
CA PHE A 276 -3.06 -4.03 -8.05
C PHE A 276 -1.85 -4.90 -7.76
N LEU A 277 -1.14 -4.60 -6.68
CA LEU A 277 0.14 -5.24 -6.34
C LEU A 277 0.19 -5.54 -4.83
N GLY A 278 0.64 -6.73 -4.46
CA GLY A 278 1.09 -7.03 -3.11
C GLY A 278 2.46 -6.41 -2.82
N LEU A 279 2.81 -6.22 -1.53
CA LEU A 279 4.14 -5.71 -1.12
C LEU A 279 5.31 -6.61 -1.55
N ASN A 280 5.01 -7.86 -1.85
CA ASN A 280 5.98 -8.85 -2.32
C ASN A 280 5.96 -9.03 -3.85
N GLU A 281 5.20 -8.21 -4.58
CA GLU A 281 5.08 -8.27 -6.03
C GLU A 281 5.76 -7.03 -6.64
N TYR A 282 6.70 -7.26 -7.55
CA TYR A 282 7.51 -6.22 -8.18
C TYR A 282 7.38 -6.32 -9.69
N LEU A 283 6.85 -5.27 -10.34
CA LEU A 283 6.72 -5.24 -11.79
C LEU A 283 8.09 -4.99 -12.45
N ALA A 284 8.78 -6.07 -12.84
CA ALA A 284 10.05 -6.06 -13.55
C ALA A 284 9.87 -5.62 -15.00
N LEU A 285 10.62 -4.59 -15.41
CA LEU A 285 10.62 -4.05 -16.76
C LEU A 285 11.94 -4.39 -17.45
N TYR A 286 11.93 -5.37 -18.35
CA TYR A 286 13.17 -5.92 -18.93
C TYR A 286 13.67 -5.12 -20.14
N THR A 287 12.77 -4.75 -21.06
CA THR A 287 13.14 -4.04 -22.31
C THR A 287 12.72 -2.58 -22.34
N VAL A 288 11.87 -2.15 -21.40
CA VAL A 288 11.32 -0.80 -21.34
C VAL A 288 11.82 -0.07 -20.11
N SER A 289 12.06 1.24 -20.24
CA SER A 289 12.65 2.06 -19.17
C SER A 289 11.65 2.46 -18.08
N GLY A 290 10.35 2.36 -18.37
CA GLY A 290 9.31 2.74 -17.41
C GLY A 290 7.89 2.46 -17.91
N LEU A 291 6.92 2.64 -17.01
CA LEU A 291 5.51 2.34 -17.27
C LEU A 291 4.90 3.18 -18.39
N LYS A 292 5.33 4.43 -18.55
CA LYS A 292 4.85 5.30 -19.63
C LYS A 292 5.23 4.75 -21.01
N GLU A 293 6.41 4.14 -21.13
CA GLU A 293 6.87 3.52 -22.36
C GLU A 293 6.13 2.22 -22.62
N LEU A 294 5.97 1.38 -21.59
CA LEU A 294 5.17 0.16 -21.64
C LEU A 294 3.73 0.45 -22.13
N GLN A 295 3.07 1.45 -21.57
CA GLN A 295 1.71 1.85 -21.97
C GLN A 295 1.61 2.31 -23.43
N ARG A 296 2.64 3.01 -23.96
CA ARG A 296 2.67 3.42 -25.37
C ARG A 296 2.89 2.22 -26.29
N GLY A 297 3.78 1.30 -25.90
CA GLY A 297 4.10 0.10 -26.68
C GLY A 297 2.94 -0.88 -26.80
N LEU A 298 2.07 -0.94 -25.78
CA LEU A 298 0.95 -1.88 -25.71
C LEU A 298 -0.29 -1.48 -26.54
N GLN A 299 -0.18 -0.56 -27.52
CA GLN A 299 -1.28 -0.05 -28.36
C GLN A 299 -2.61 0.05 -27.60
N ALA A 300 -2.77 1.10 -26.77
CA ALA A 300 -3.94 1.38 -25.92
C ALA A 300 -5.06 0.34 -26.05
N PRO A 301 -5.01 -0.75 -25.24
CA PRO A 301 -6.01 -1.81 -25.31
C PRO A 301 -7.39 -1.18 -25.28
N SER A 302 -8.36 -1.81 -25.96
CA SER A 302 -9.77 -1.46 -25.74
C SER A 302 -9.97 -1.27 -24.23
N PRO A 303 -10.65 -0.20 -23.79
CA PRO A 303 -10.71 0.18 -22.38
C PRO A 303 -11.40 -0.85 -21.47
N GLU A 304 -11.84 -1.97 -22.03
CA GLU A 304 -12.43 -3.13 -21.36
C GLU A 304 -11.44 -4.27 -21.13
N LYS A 305 -10.27 -4.26 -21.76
CA LYS A 305 -9.26 -5.32 -21.64
C LYS A 305 -8.31 -5.06 -20.49
N LEU A 306 -8.00 -6.13 -19.75
CA LEU A 306 -6.95 -6.13 -18.76
C LEU A 306 -5.60 -6.35 -19.42
N LEU A 307 -4.57 -5.72 -18.86
CA LEU A 307 -3.18 -6.07 -19.20
C LEU A 307 -2.70 -7.08 -18.16
N LEU A 308 -2.43 -8.29 -18.62
CA LEU A 308 -1.97 -9.42 -17.82
C LEU A 308 -0.47 -9.58 -17.92
N PHE A 309 0.19 -9.87 -16.79
CA PHE A 309 1.63 -10.15 -16.74
C PHE A 309 1.89 -11.56 -16.21
N HIS A 310 2.94 -12.18 -16.74
CA HIS A 310 3.52 -13.40 -16.19
C HIS A 310 4.06 -13.15 -14.78
N LYS A 311 3.85 -14.10 -13.87
CA LYS A 311 4.47 -14.09 -12.55
C LYS A 311 5.72 -14.94 -12.54
N HIS A 312 6.82 -14.40 -12.01
CA HIS A 312 8.03 -15.13 -11.66
C HIS A 312 8.10 -15.31 -10.15
N TYR A 313 8.07 -16.55 -9.66
CA TYR A 313 8.08 -16.84 -8.23
C TYR A 313 9.51 -16.97 -7.70
N TYR A 314 9.97 -15.95 -6.96
CA TYR A 314 11.24 -15.93 -6.26
C TYR A 314 11.06 -16.56 -4.88
N CYS A 315 11.49 -17.81 -4.78
CA CYS A 315 11.27 -18.64 -3.61
C CYS A 315 12.23 -18.27 -2.47
N GLN A 316 11.67 -18.05 -1.28
CA GLN A 316 12.46 -17.69 -0.10
C GLN A 316 13.37 -18.84 0.38
N GLU A 317 13.08 -20.06 -0.04
CA GLU A 317 13.83 -21.29 0.23
C GLU A 317 15.12 -21.39 -0.59
N PHE A 318 15.21 -20.66 -1.71
CA PHE A 318 16.43 -20.64 -2.51
C PHE A 318 17.53 -19.86 -1.79
N SER A 319 18.78 -20.31 -1.95
CA SER A 319 19.94 -19.67 -1.33
C SER A 319 20.07 -18.21 -1.77
N ASP A 320 20.41 -17.34 -0.84
CA ASP A 320 20.66 -15.92 -1.13
C ASP A 320 21.88 -15.72 -2.03
N ASP A 321 21.89 -14.60 -2.73
CA ASP A 321 23.09 -14.07 -3.35
C ASP A 321 24.12 -13.66 -2.27
N ILE A 322 25.36 -14.16 -2.40
CA ILE A 322 26.42 -13.99 -1.41
C ILE A 322 26.79 -12.50 -1.26
N ILE A 323 26.78 -11.75 -2.36
CA ILE A 323 27.18 -10.34 -2.36
C ILE A 323 26.08 -9.53 -1.66
N ALA A 324 24.82 -9.74 -2.04
CA ALA A 324 23.69 -9.05 -1.40
C ALA A 324 23.53 -9.41 0.09
N SER A 325 23.94 -10.61 0.49
CA SER A 325 23.88 -11.04 1.90
C SER A 325 24.89 -10.35 2.81
N SER A 326 25.92 -9.69 2.25
CA SER A 326 26.90 -8.91 3.03
C SER A 326 26.49 -7.45 3.25
N LEU A 327 25.31 -7.05 2.78
CA LEU A 327 24.75 -5.72 2.98
C LEU A 327 24.16 -5.58 4.39
N GLU A 328 24.38 -4.44 5.02
CA GLU A 328 23.86 -4.13 6.36
C GLU A 328 22.32 -4.14 6.43
N ILE A 329 21.64 -3.77 5.34
CA ILE A 329 20.18 -3.87 5.23
C ILE A 329 19.87 -4.55 3.89
N PRO A 330 19.70 -5.88 3.88
CA PRO A 330 19.63 -6.62 2.62
C PRO A 330 18.18 -6.75 2.15
N PHE A 331 17.83 -5.88 1.19
CA PHE A 331 16.57 -5.91 0.44
C PHE A 331 16.27 -7.28 -0.18
N ILE A 332 15.02 -7.75 -0.11
CA ILE A 332 14.67 -9.11 -0.56
C ILE A 332 14.90 -9.29 -2.05
N THR A 333 14.63 -8.26 -2.84
CA THR A 333 14.84 -8.23 -4.30
C THR A 333 16.32 -8.27 -4.69
N GLN A 334 17.21 -7.91 -3.77
CA GLN A 334 18.65 -7.99 -3.98
C GLN A 334 19.22 -9.36 -3.59
N ARG A 335 18.65 -9.99 -2.56
CA ARG A 335 19.09 -11.30 -2.04
C ARG A 335 18.57 -12.47 -2.86
N LYS A 336 17.27 -12.44 -3.19
CA LYS A 336 16.57 -13.55 -3.85
C LYS A 336 16.59 -13.33 -5.35
N VAL A 337 17.63 -13.84 -6.01
CA VAL A 337 17.90 -13.63 -7.44
C VAL A 337 17.59 -14.85 -8.31
N ARG A 338 16.79 -15.77 -7.79
CA ARG A 338 16.41 -17.02 -8.47
C ARG A 338 14.91 -17.18 -8.38
N TYR A 339 14.27 -17.45 -9.52
CA TYR A 339 12.85 -17.75 -9.58
C TYR A 339 12.62 -19.18 -10.08
N HIS A 340 11.48 -19.76 -9.68
CA HIS A 340 11.12 -21.13 -10.02
C HIS A 340 10.82 -21.26 -11.52
N ARG A 341 11.30 -22.31 -12.19
CA ARG A 341 11.18 -22.47 -13.64
C ARG A 341 9.74 -22.64 -14.13
N VAL A 342 8.87 -23.25 -13.32
CA VAL A 342 7.43 -23.48 -13.63
C VAL A 342 6.56 -22.25 -13.33
N SER A 343 7.16 -21.06 -13.43
CA SER A 343 6.48 -19.80 -13.18
C SER A 343 5.63 -19.39 -14.38
N GLU A 344 4.47 -20.02 -14.58
CA GLU A 344 3.60 -19.74 -15.75
C GLU A 344 2.25 -19.12 -15.39
N LYS A 345 2.01 -18.77 -14.11
CA LYS A 345 0.72 -18.18 -13.72
C LYS A 345 0.64 -16.70 -14.12
N HIS A 346 -0.45 -16.31 -14.77
CA HIS A 346 -0.81 -14.93 -15.07
C HIS A 346 -1.73 -14.38 -13.98
N SER A 347 -1.54 -13.13 -13.54
CA SER A 347 -2.45 -12.57 -12.51
C SER A 347 -2.39 -11.05 -12.30
N LEU A 348 -1.35 -10.37 -12.80
CA LEU A 348 -1.25 -8.94 -12.54
C LEU A 348 -2.14 -8.18 -13.50
N VAL A 349 -2.98 -7.31 -12.94
CA VAL A 349 -3.95 -6.52 -13.69
C VAL A 349 -3.54 -5.06 -13.67
N LEU A 350 -3.08 -4.53 -14.81
CA LEU A 350 -3.10 -3.08 -15.05
C LEU A 350 -4.46 -2.71 -15.66
N VAL A 351 -5.17 -1.83 -14.96
CA VAL A 351 -6.55 -1.43 -15.28
C VAL A 351 -6.55 0.00 -15.79
N LEU A 352 -7.07 0.20 -17.00
CA LEU A 352 -7.36 1.53 -17.55
C LEU A 352 -8.49 2.21 -16.75
N PRO A 353 -8.63 3.55 -16.78
CA PRO A 353 -9.43 4.28 -15.80
C PRO A 353 -10.93 4.17 -16.10
N ARG A 354 -11.49 3.00 -15.76
CA ARG A 354 -12.90 2.64 -15.83
C ARG A 354 -13.27 1.79 -14.62
N PHE A 355 -14.57 1.72 -14.39
CA PHE A 355 -15.16 0.92 -13.34
C PHE A 355 -16.29 0.09 -13.95
N SER A 356 -16.26 -1.22 -13.75
CA SER A 356 -17.39 -2.11 -13.99
C SER A 356 -17.38 -3.20 -12.92
N VAL A 357 -18.55 -3.76 -12.62
CA VAL A 357 -18.66 -4.84 -11.62
C VAL A 357 -17.95 -6.11 -12.08
N GLN A 358 -17.98 -6.38 -13.39
CA GLN A 358 -17.28 -7.54 -13.95
C GLN A 358 -15.76 -7.40 -13.77
N LEU A 359 -15.21 -6.24 -14.12
CA LEU A 359 -13.80 -5.92 -13.93
C LEU A 359 -13.33 -6.13 -12.48
N VAL A 360 -14.14 -5.70 -11.52
CA VAL A 360 -13.85 -5.89 -10.09
C VAL A 360 -13.79 -7.39 -9.73
N ARG A 361 -14.73 -8.19 -10.26
CA ARG A 361 -14.76 -9.64 -10.04
C ARG A 361 -13.56 -10.33 -10.70
N ASP A 362 -13.19 -9.92 -11.90
CA ASP A 362 -12.05 -10.47 -12.64
C ASP A 362 -10.74 -10.20 -11.87
N ILE A 363 -10.56 -9.00 -11.31
CA ILE A 363 -9.41 -8.66 -10.45
C ILE A 363 -9.44 -9.49 -9.16
N ALA A 364 -10.61 -9.61 -8.52
CA ALA A 364 -10.75 -10.33 -7.26
C ALA A 364 -10.54 -11.85 -7.39
N ALA A 365 -10.86 -12.42 -8.55
CA ALA A 365 -10.65 -13.85 -8.82
C ALA A 365 -9.15 -14.22 -8.84
N GLY A 366 -8.27 -13.30 -9.26
CA GLY A 366 -6.80 -13.40 -9.13
C GLY A 366 -6.10 -14.51 -9.94
N GLU A 367 -6.83 -15.55 -10.34
CA GLU A 367 -6.39 -16.66 -11.16
C GLU A 367 -7.47 -16.91 -12.22
N LEU A 368 -7.14 -16.80 -13.50
CA LEU A 368 -8.04 -17.00 -14.66
C LEU A 368 -8.92 -15.78 -15.04
N ALA A 369 -8.30 -14.62 -15.22
CA ALA A 369 -8.84 -13.76 -16.27
C ALA A 369 -8.73 -14.53 -17.60
N ASP A 370 -9.84 -14.63 -18.34
CA ASP A 370 -9.91 -15.33 -19.62
C ASP A 370 -8.84 -14.76 -20.57
N VAL A 371 -7.74 -15.51 -20.75
CA VAL A 371 -6.56 -15.05 -21.51
C VAL A 371 -6.95 -14.62 -22.93
N ASP A 372 -8.05 -15.17 -23.46
CA ASP A 372 -8.58 -14.84 -24.78
C ASP A 372 -9.23 -13.44 -24.84
N ARG A 373 -9.70 -12.90 -23.71
CA ARG A 373 -10.32 -11.56 -23.64
C ARG A 373 -9.29 -10.46 -23.43
N ASP A 374 -8.25 -10.77 -22.68
CA ASP A 374 -7.29 -9.80 -22.19
C ASP A 374 -6.01 -9.71 -23.03
N VAL A 375 -5.12 -8.78 -22.68
CA VAL A 375 -3.85 -8.57 -23.38
C VAL A 375 -2.73 -9.08 -22.50
N LEU A 376 -2.11 -10.19 -22.92
CA LEU A 376 -0.92 -10.72 -22.28
C LEU A 376 0.32 -9.90 -22.68
N VAL A 377 0.98 -9.32 -21.69
CA VAL A 377 2.27 -8.65 -21.88
C VAL A 377 3.36 -9.71 -22.05
N PRO A 378 4.16 -9.67 -23.13
CA PRO A 378 5.24 -10.63 -23.32
C PRO A 378 6.22 -10.62 -22.14
N GLU A 379 6.57 -11.80 -21.62
CA GLU A 379 7.50 -11.97 -20.49
C GLU A 379 8.82 -11.23 -20.70
N ARG A 380 9.37 -11.29 -21.93
CA ARG A 380 10.59 -10.58 -22.33
C ARG A 380 10.49 -9.05 -22.20
N THR A 381 9.28 -8.50 -22.17
CA THR A 381 9.04 -7.06 -22.03
C THR A 381 8.88 -6.69 -20.56
N ALA A 382 8.01 -7.39 -19.85
CA ALA A 382 7.78 -7.19 -18.44
C ALA A 382 7.18 -8.45 -17.79
N ALA A 383 7.52 -8.68 -16.52
CA ALA A 383 6.95 -9.73 -15.68
C ALA A 383 6.79 -9.23 -14.24
N VAL A 384 6.09 -9.99 -13.41
CA VAL A 384 5.87 -9.67 -12.00
C VAL A 384 6.65 -10.64 -11.14
N ASN A 385 7.66 -10.11 -10.46
CA ASN A 385 8.50 -10.86 -9.56
C ASN A 385 7.80 -10.97 -8.21
N VAL A 386 7.42 -12.18 -7.83
CA VAL A 386 6.69 -12.50 -6.60
C VAL A 386 7.62 -13.17 -5.61
N TYR A 387 7.90 -12.51 -4.49
CA TYR A 387 8.80 -13.02 -3.45
C TYR A 387 7.99 -13.69 -2.33
N ARG A 388 8.10 -15.01 -2.15
CA ARG A 388 7.32 -15.72 -1.13
C ARG A 388 7.90 -17.08 -0.80
N ASP A 389 7.38 -17.68 0.26
CA ASP A 389 7.45 -19.12 0.50
C ASP A 389 6.72 -19.84 -0.65
N CYS A 390 7.47 -20.74 -1.28
CA CYS A 390 7.09 -21.56 -2.41
C CYS A 390 6.80 -23.01 -2.04
N ALA A 391 7.14 -23.47 -0.83
CA ALA A 391 6.99 -24.87 -0.42
C ALA A 391 5.56 -25.39 -0.60
N LYS A 392 4.56 -24.50 -0.44
CA LYS A 392 3.14 -24.83 -0.66
C LYS A 392 2.70 -24.81 -2.12
N LEU A 393 3.42 -24.07 -2.98
CA LEU A 393 3.09 -23.89 -4.40
C LEU A 393 3.75 -24.95 -5.27
N PHE A 394 4.98 -25.30 -4.95
CA PHE A 394 5.80 -26.26 -5.69
C PHE A 394 6.29 -27.33 -4.71
N PRO A 395 5.57 -28.46 -4.58
CA PRO A 395 5.89 -29.50 -3.60
C PRO A 395 7.17 -30.31 -3.92
N THR A 396 7.87 -30.01 -5.01
CA THR A 396 9.07 -30.73 -5.46
C THR A 396 10.37 -30.16 -4.88
N HIS A 397 11.36 -31.05 -4.70
CA HIS A 397 12.64 -30.80 -4.03
C HIS A 397 13.46 -29.67 -4.69
N ASN A 398 14.15 -28.89 -3.86
CA ASN A 398 15.10 -27.84 -4.22
C ASN A 398 16.32 -28.41 -5.00
N THR A 399 16.16 -28.71 -6.29
CA THR A 399 17.28 -29.07 -7.16
C THR A 399 17.69 -27.88 -8.02
N ARG A 400 18.93 -27.90 -8.52
CA ARG A 400 19.45 -26.82 -9.38
C ARG A 400 18.69 -26.70 -10.71
N ASP A 401 17.95 -27.72 -11.10
CA ASP A 401 17.19 -27.76 -12.36
C ASP A 401 15.85 -26.99 -12.26
N ASP A 402 15.44 -26.63 -11.05
CA ASP A 402 14.11 -26.05 -10.76
C ASP A 402 14.09 -24.51 -10.77
N TYR A 403 15.24 -23.85 -10.92
CA TYR A 403 15.31 -22.39 -10.86
C TYR A 403 16.07 -21.75 -12.02
N ILE A 404 15.69 -20.51 -12.32
CA ILE A 404 16.34 -19.64 -13.29
C ILE A 404 16.94 -18.44 -12.54
N PRO A 405 18.24 -18.14 -12.72
CA PRO A 405 18.85 -16.93 -12.16
C PRO A 405 18.37 -15.68 -12.91
N ASP A 406 17.92 -14.67 -12.18
CA ASP A 406 17.60 -13.34 -12.71
C ASP A 406 18.18 -12.25 -11.80
N MET A 407 19.13 -11.51 -12.37
CA MET A 407 19.85 -10.41 -11.72
C MET A 407 19.26 -9.04 -12.09
N HIS A 408 18.06 -8.96 -12.68
CA HIS A 408 17.47 -7.69 -13.10
C HIS A 408 17.36 -6.70 -11.94
N MET A 409 16.85 -7.15 -10.80
CA MET A 409 16.66 -6.29 -9.63
C MET A 409 17.98 -5.83 -9.01
N THR A 410 19.06 -6.62 -9.09
CA THR A 410 20.36 -6.26 -8.51
C THR A 410 21.05 -5.11 -9.22
N LYS A 411 20.73 -4.89 -10.50
CA LYS A 411 21.20 -3.72 -11.27
C LYS A 411 20.69 -2.39 -10.69
N LEU A 412 19.60 -2.43 -9.92
CA LEU A 412 18.98 -1.25 -9.32
C LEU A 412 19.48 -0.95 -7.91
N ARG A 413 20.52 -1.65 -7.45
CA ARG A 413 21.16 -1.46 -6.15
C ARG A 413 21.38 0.02 -5.81
N ASN A 414 21.98 0.78 -6.72
CA ASN A 414 22.27 2.20 -6.48
C ASN A 414 20.99 3.02 -6.19
N ILE A 415 19.88 2.74 -6.86
CA ILE A 415 18.60 3.44 -6.65
C ILE A 415 18.05 3.17 -5.24
N PHE A 416 18.16 1.92 -4.79
CA PHE A 416 17.75 1.54 -3.44
C PHE A 416 18.56 2.27 -2.37
N PHE A 417 19.89 2.18 -2.43
CA PHE A 417 20.77 2.69 -1.36
C PHE A 417 20.98 4.20 -1.36
N THR A 418 20.71 4.89 -2.47
CA THR A 418 20.75 6.37 -2.55
C THR A 418 19.40 7.04 -2.24
N SER A 419 18.35 6.25 -2.03
CA SER A 419 17.02 6.79 -1.81
C SER A 419 16.92 7.49 -0.45
N LYS A 420 16.25 8.65 -0.44
CA LYS A 420 15.91 9.36 0.81
C LYS A 420 15.10 8.47 1.77
N LEU A 421 14.26 7.58 1.24
CA LEU A 421 13.44 6.69 2.06
C LEU A 421 14.30 5.58 2.70
N TYR A 422 15.31 5.09 1.99
CA TYR A 422 16.28 4.15 2.57
C TYR A 422 17.03 4.80 3.75
N HIS A 423 17.61 5.98 3.54
CA HIS A 423 18.31 6.70 4.61
C HIS A 423 17.38 7.09 5.77
N PHE A 424 16.09 7.30 5.51
CA PHE A 424 15.11 7.50 6.58
C PHE A 424 14.97 6.23 7.43
N VAL A 425 14.82 5.06 6.80
CA VAL A 425 14.71 3.75 7.47
C VAL A 425 15.97 3.43 8.26
N GLU A 426 17.14 3.61 7.66
CA GLU A 426 18.47 3.39 8.25
C GLU A 426 18.67 4.19 9.56
N LYS A 427 18.13 5.41 9.63
CA LYS A 427 18.20 6.27 10.82
C LYS A 427 17.16 5.96 11.89
N GLN A 428 16.23 5.03 11.65
CA GLN A 428 15.22 4.71 12.65
C GLN A 428 15.79 3.85 13.78
N PRO A 429 15.25 3.98 15.02
CA PRO A 429 15.69 3.17 16.15
C PRO A 429 15.58 1.67 15.90
N PHE A 430 14.71 1.21 15.02
CA PHE A 430 14.54 -0.23 14.72
C PHE A 430 15.48 -0.76 13.64
N ALA A 431 16.30 0.07 13.01
CA ALA A 431 17.16 -0.33 11.89
C ALA A 431 18.15 -1.43 12.28
N HIS A 432 18.66 -1.41 13.51
CA HIS A 432 19.58 -2.44 14.04
C HIS A 432 18.95 -3.83 14.19
N PHE A 433 17.62 -3.96 14.09
CA PHE A 433 16.93 -5.26 14.06
C PHE A 433 16.69 -5.76 12.62
N LEU A 434 17.04 -4.96 11.62
CA LEU A 434 16.88 -5.30 10.20
C LEU A 434 18.16 -5.88 9.58
N SER A 435 19.30 -5.75 10.27
CA SER A 435 20.63 -6.23 9.86
C SER A 435 20.89 -7.68 10.19
#